data_AF-A0A0F9DHK2-F1
#
_entry.id   AF-A0A0F9DHK2-F1
#
_cell.length_a   1.000
_cell.length_b   1.000
_cell.length_c   1.000
_cell.angle_alpha   90.00
_cell.angle_beta   90.00
_cell.angle_gamma   90.00
#
_symmetry.space_group_name_H-M   'P 1'
#
loop_
_entity.id
_entity.type
_entity.pdbx_description
1 polymer ?
#
loop_
_entity_poly.entity_id
_entity_poly.type
_entity_poly.pdbx_seq_one_letter_code
_entity_poly.pdbx_strand_id
1 'polypeptide(L)'
;TTFFQILDKDGGDPVLNVDTTNERVGIGTATPTSHLEIRDNSQVTIPTLTFYDIDTNVADDQVIGEISWFSSDPSGGGVAERISLGALSTPGSFGGNADLVIKMGGTEKFRFSSDGSFRLIDDPDNQPSFFGQQLTADIFNLSSGTDPQVSFRNRDSFPSNGGNCLYLQGGVNSADSYVLKCTTGIGTATPVDRFIINGLGDVGIATILPNEKLQINGRINLTQQSGSTNDGTLWNDSTQEALQTFTSGIEQTLVGVIFTQTADQTIADTVTETTLFGTGVGTLTLPANFWTVGKTIRLEIHGEFADTGNPTADIHVFYGATKLSDSSPIALSGLSATEGWETRVLITCRSVGATGTVETHIDWEYETTTGSSLIERLDVAGTLTTIDTTASGALDVTFIWGTAAAANTITSKIAFVEVLN
;
A
#
# COMPACT_ATOMS: atom_id res chain seq x y z
N THR A 1 -60.34 -49.01 0.17
CA THR A 1 -61.07 -49.99 0.99
C THR A 1 -60.23 -50.25 2.21
N THR A 2 -60.74 -49.89 3.38
CA THR A 2 -60.09 -50.13 4.67
C THR A 2 -60.05 -51.63 4.97
N PHE A 3 -58.92 -52.14 5.44
CA PHE A 3 -58.84 -53.50 5.99
C PHE A 3 -58.96 -53.52 7.52
N PHE A 4 -58.33 -52.55 8.20
CA PHE A 4 -58.34 -52.45 9.65
C PHE A 4 -58.42 -50.99 10.09
N GLN A 5 -59.30 -50.71 11.04
CA GLN A 5 -59.49 -49.39 11.64
C GLN A 5 -59.71 -49.50 13.14
N ILE A 6 -59.16 -48.54 13.88
CA ILE A 6 -59.51 -48.25 15.27
C ILE A 6 -60.24 -46.92 15.25
N LEU A 7 -61.55 -46.96 15.50
CA LEU A 7 -62.38 -45.76 15.60
C LEU A 7 -62.16 -45.09 16.95
N ASP A 8 -62.31 -43.77 16.98
CA ASP A 8 -62.50 -43.06 18.23
C ASP A 8 -63.92 -43.31 18.80
N LYS A 9 -64.21 -42.67 19.93
CA LYS A 9 -65.51 -42.80 20.59
C LYS A 9 -66.60 -41.95 19.94
N ASP A 10 -66.25 -40.87 19.24
CA ASP A 10 -67.19 -39.87 18.75
C ASP A 10 -67.63 -40.09 17.29
N GLY A 11 -67.01 -41.04 16.60
CA GLY A 11 -67.35 -41.43 15.23
C GLY A 11 -66.69 -40.54 14.17
N GLY A 12 -65.68 -39.75 14.55
CA GLY A 12 -64.87 -38.90 13.68
C GLY A 12 -63.77 -39.64 12.91
N ASP A 13 -62.66 -38.96 12.66
CA ASP A 13 -61.49 -39.56 12.01
C ASP A 13 -60.93 -40.71 12.88
N PRO A 14 -60.59 -41.87 12.29
CA PRO A 14 -60.09 -43.00 13.06
C PRO A 14 -58.76 -42.68 13.74
N VAL A 15 -58.57 -43.23 14.94
CA VAL A 15 -57.29 -43.19 15.66
C VAL A 15 -56.20 -43.85 14.83
N LEU A 16 -56.50 -44.99 14.19
CA LEU A 16 -55.60 -45.71 13.28
C LEU A 16 -56.39 -46.28 12.10
N ASN A 17 -55.84 -46.17 10.89
CA ASN A 17 -56.42 -46.68 9.67
C ASN A 17 -55.36 -47.36 8.78
N VAL A 18 -55.68 -48.56 8.32
CA VAL A 18 -54.89 -49.29 7.31
C VAL A 18 -55.71 -49.33 6.00
N ASP A 19 -55.29 -48.50 5.05
CA ASP A 19 -55.87 -48.45 3.70
C ASP A 19 -55.13 -49.42 2.79
N THR A 20 -55.74 -50.56 2.53
CA THR A 20 -55.14 -51.60 1.68
C THR A 20 -55.33 -51.37 0.19
N THR A 21 -56.16 -50.40 -0.23
CA THR A 21 -56.23 -50.05 -1.65
C THR A 21 -54.99 -49.28 -2.08
N ASN A 22 -54.49 -48.38 -1.22
CA ASN A 22 -53.36 -47.51 -1.56
C ASN A 22 -52.07 -47.89 -0.81
N GLU A 23 -52.11 -48.92 0.04
CA GLU A 23 -50.99 -49.40 0.86
C GLU A 23 -50.45 -48.34 1.83
N ARG A 24 -51.34 -47.73 2.61
CA ARG A 24 -51.03 -46.59 3.49
C ARG A 24 -51.54 -46.80 4.92
N VAL A 25 -50.86 -46.15 5.86
CA VAL A 25 -51.24 -46.08 7.26
C VAL A 25 -51.53 -44.63 7.64
N GLY A 26 -52.70 -44.38 8.21
CA GLY A 26 -53.09 -43.09 8.77
C GLY A 26 -53.28 -43.19 10.28
N ILE A 27 -52.77 -42.20 11.02
CA ILE A 27 -53.07 -41.96 12.44
C ILE A 27 -53.86 -40.65 12.50
N GLY A 28 -55.09 -40.68 13.03
CA GLY A 28 -55.99 -39.53 13.03
C GLY A 28 -56.56 -39.17 11.65
N THR A 29 -56.58 -40.10 10.69
CA THR A 29 -57.22 -39.86 9.37
C THR A 29 -57.66 -41.14 8.65
N ALA A 30 -58.85 -41.09 8.04
CA ALA A 30 -59.41 -42.21 7.27
C ALA A 30 -58.88 -42.32 5.83
N THR A 31 -58.25 -41.27 5.28
CA THR A 31 -57.83 -41.17 3.88
C THR A 31 -56.39 -40.66 3.75
N PRO A 32 -55.39 -41.45 4.21
CA PRO A 32 -53.99 -41.03 4.14
C PRO A 32 -53.54 -40.83 2.68
N THR A 33 -52.74 -39.79 2.48
CA THR A 33 -52.20 -39.36 1.18
C THR A 33 -50.74 -39.77 0.98
N SER A 34 -50.04 -40.10 2.06
CA SER A 34 -48.68 -40.65 2.11
C SER A 34 -48.68 -42.07 2.70
N HIS A 35 -47.55 -42.80 2.58
CA HIS A 35 -47.42 -44.16 3.14
C HIS A 35 -47.65 -44.21 4.65
N LEU A 36 -47.16 -43.21 5.39
CA LEU A 36 -47.52 -42.96 6.79
C LEU A 36 -47.93 -41.50 6.91
N GLU A 37 -49.10 -41.25 7.50
CA GLU A 37 -49.60 -39.91 7.76
C GLU A 37 -50.13 -39.80 9.19
N ILE A 38 -49.65 -38.80 9.94
CA ILE A 38 -50.16 -38.45 11.26
C ILE A 38 -50.89 -37.12 11.11
N ARG A 39 -52.21 -37.13 11.32
CA ARG A 39 -53.05 -35.93 11.28
C ARG A 39 -53.65 -35.67 12.64
N ASP A 40 -53.90 -34.40 12.89
CA ASP A 40 -54.77 -33.93 13.96
C ASP A 40 -55.66 -32.82 13.37
N ASN A 41 -56.90 -32.73 13.83
CA ASN A 41 -57.89 -31.75 13.37
C ASN A 41 -58.29 -30.80 14.51
N SER A 42 -57.35 -30.53 15.41
CA SER A 42 -57.50 -29.67 16.57
C SER A 42 -56.69 -28.39 16.41
N GLN A 43 -57.24 -27.24 16.83
CA GLN A 43 -56.50 -25.98 16.90
C GLN A 43 -55.57 -25.89 18.13
N VAL A 44 -55.65 -26.87 19.05
CA VAL A 44 -54.93 -26.87 20.34
C VAL A 44 -53.82 -27.93 20.37
N THR A 45 -53.92 -28.97 19.55
CA THR A 45 -52.94 -30.05 19.46
C THR A 45 -52.42 -30.14 18.03
N ILE A 46 -51.11 -30.41 17.89
CA ILE A 46 -50.44 -30.54 16.61
C ILE A 46 -49.98 -31.99 16.42
N PRO A 47 -50.03 -32.53 15.19
CA PRO A 47 -49.53 -33.88 14.94
C PRO A 47 -48.03 -33.92 15.26
N THR A 48 -47.67 -34.71 16.26
CA THR A 48 -46.29 -34.80 16.77
C THR A 48 -45.82 -36.24 16.71
N LEU A 49 -44.61 -36.47 16.20
CA LEU A 49 -43.89 -37.72 16.36
C LEU A 49 -42.90 -37.55 17.52
N THR A 50 -43.17 -38.22 18.64
CA THR A 50 -42.32 -38.14 19.84
C THR A 50 -41.44 -39.37 19.95
N PHE A 51 -40.13 -39.13 20.05
CA PHE A 51 -39.15 -40.12 20.49
C PHE A 51 -38.81 -39.81 21.95
N TYR A 52 -38.96 -40.80 22.84
CA TYR A 52 -38.76 -40.61 24.28
C TYR A 52 -37.88 -41.73 24.83
N ASP A 53 -36.67 -41.37 25.24
CA ASP A 53 -35.76 -42.26 25.95
C ASP A 53 -36.12 -42.28 27.44
N ILE A 54 -36.31 -43.47 27.98
CA ILE A 54 -36.66 -43.70 29.40
C ILE A 54 -35.46 -44.15 30.23
N ASP A 55 -34.27 -44.24 29.62
CA ASP A 55 -33.05 -44.56 30.34
C ASP A 55 -32.78 -43.49 31.41
N THR A 56 -32.55 -43.97 32.62
CA THR A 56 -32.21 -43.13 33.77
C THR A 56 -30.76 -42.63 33.73
N ASN A 57 -29.92 -43.21 32.86
CA ASN A 57 -28.50 -42.89 32.71
C ASN A 57 -28.16 -42.63 31.23
N VAL A 58 -28.68 -41.53 30.67
CA VAL A 58 -28.30 -41.10 29.33
C VAL A 58 -26.81 -40.73 29.31
N ALA A 59 -26.01 -41.49 28.58
CA ALA A 59 -24.59 -41.22 28.41
C ALA A 59 -24.38 -40.02 27.48
N ASP A 60 -23.19 -39.44 27.53
CA ASP A 60 -22.76 -38.41 26.58
C ASP A 60 -22.79 -38.98 25.14
N ASP A 61 -23.27 -38.19 24.17
CA ASP A 61 -23.43 -38.57 22.75
C ASP A 61 -24.37 -39.77 22.47
N GLN A 62 -25.24 -40.10 23.42
CA GLN A 62 -26.32 -41.05 23.21
C GLN A 62 -27.38 -40.49 22.27
N VAL A 63 -27.78 -41.30 21.28
CA VAL A 63 -28.87 -40.96 20.37
C VAL A 63 -30.20 -41.15 21.10
N ILE A 64 -30.91 -40.05 21.35
CA ILE A 64 -32.23 -40.03 22.01
C ILE A 64 -33.33 -40.46 21.03
N GLY A 65 -33.17 -40.11 19.76
CA GLY A 65 -34.07 -40.46 18.66
C GLY A 65 -33.44 -40.10 17.33
N GLU A 66 -33.74 -40.89 16.30
CA GLU A 66 -33.16 -40.73 14.97
C GLU A 66 -34.17 -41.08 13.87
N ILE A 67 -34.17 -40.28 12.82
CA ILE A 67 -34.84 -40.57 11.55
C ILE A 67 -33.74 -40.91 10.53
N SER A 68 -33.79 -42.12 9.99
CA SER A 68 -32.79 -42.66 9.07
C SER A 68 -33.38 -42.94 7.69
N TRP A 69 -32.64 -42.56 6.64
CA TRP A 69 -33.00 -42.83 5.25
C TRP A 69 -32.02 -43.83 4.62
N PHE A 70 -32.55 -44.97 4.17
CA PHE A 70 -31.78 -46.04 3.54
C PHE A 70 -32.04 -46.11 2.03
N SER A 71 -31.04 -46.55 1.27
CA SER A 71 -31.24 -47.09 -0.08
C SER A 71 -30.78 -48.54 -0.11
N SER A 72 -31.59 -49.41 -0.71
CA SER A 72 -31.33 -50.84 -0.88
C SER A 72 -31.06 -51.21 -2.34
N ASP A 73 -30.49 -50.29 -3.12
CA ASP A 73 -30.23 -50.50 -4.55
C ASP A 73 -29.31 -51.72 -4.79
N PRO A 74 -29.86 -52.83 -5.34
CA PRO A 74 -29.12 -54.05 -5.56
C PRO A 74 -28.11 -53.93 -6.73
N SER A 75 -28.13 -52.83 -7.50
CA SER A 75 -27.28 -52.64 -8.68
C SER A 75 -25.87 -52.11 -8.37
N GLY A 76 -25.50 -51.90 -7.11
CA GLY A 76 -24.10 -51.61 -6.79
C GLY A 76 -23.69 -51.26 -5.36
N GLY A 77 -24.62 -51.07 -4.42
CA GLY A 77 -24.28 -50.57 -3.07
C GLY A 77 -24.74 -51.41 -1.87
N GLY A 78 -25.69 -52.33 -2.06
CA GLY A 78 -26.37 -52.99 -0.94
C GLY A 78 -27.21 -52.01 -0.11
N VAL A 79 -27.76 -52.50 1.01
CA VAL A 79 -28.51 -51.64 1.95
C VAL A 79 -27.52 -50.76 2.70
N ALA A 80 -27.63 -49.44 2.56
CA ALA A 80 -26.90 -48.53 3.46
C ALA A 80 -27.68 -47.25 3.74
N GLU A 81 -27.52 -46.78 4.98
CA GLU A 81 -27.99 -45.48 5.44
C GLU A 81 -27.28 -44.38 4.65
N ARG A 82 -28.07 -43.51 4.04
CA ARG A 82 -27.57 -42.39 3.25
C ARG A 82 -27.46 -41.16 4.11
N ILE A 83 -28.50 -40.87 4.86
CA ILE A 83 -28.62 -39.70 5.73
C ILE A 83 -29.35 -40.12 7.00
N SER A 84 -28.97 -39.56 8.14
CA SER A 84 -29.75 -39.61 9.37
C SER A 84 -29.86 -38.23 10.00
N LEU A 85 -30.98 -37.99 10.68
CA LEU A 85 -31.25 -36.81 11.50
C LEU A 85 -31.55 -37.27 12.91
N GLY A 86 -30.68 -36.94 13.86
CA GLY A 86 -30.79 -37.41 15.23
C GLY A 86 -30.63 -36.32 16.28
N ALA A 87 -31.19 -36.57 17.46
CA ALA A 87 -30.91 -35.81 18.67
C ALA A 87 -29.87 -36.57 19.49
N LEU A 88 -28.70 -35.97 19.73
CA LEU A 88 -27.65 -36.54 20.58
C LEU A 88 -27.61 -35.82 21.92
N SER A 89 -27.59 -36.55 23.03
CA SER A 89 -27.38 -35.97 24.36
C SER A 89 -26.01 -35.29 24.45
N THR A 90 -25.96 -34.16 25.16
CA THR A 90 -24.71 -33.43 25.38
C THR A 90 -24.00 -33.82 26.68
N PRO A 91 -22.65 -33.78 26.70
CA PRO A 91 -21.87 -34.11 27.88
C PRO A 91 -22.27 -33.37 29.16
N GLY A 92 -22.40 -34.12 30.26
CA GLY A 92 -22.58 -33.57 31.62
C GLY A 92 -23.95 -32.92 31.89
N SER A 93 -24.92 -33.06 30.98
CA SER A 93 -26.23 -32.43 31.11
C SER A 93 -27.28 -33.44 31.57
N PHE A 94 -27.38 -33.64 32.89
CA PHE A 94 -28.57 -34.24 33.49
C PHE A 94 -29.75 -33.23 33.41
N GLY A 95 -30.28 -32.95 32.21
CA GLY A 95 -31.18 -31.80 32.08
C GLY A 95 -31.81 -31.47 30.72
N GLY A 96 -31.90 -32.39 29.77
CA GLY A 96 -32.79 -32.22 28.59
C GLY A 96 -32.21 -31.40 27.43
N ASN A 97 -30.91 -31.15 27.39
CA ASN A 97 -30.25 -30.55 26.22
C ASN A 97 -29.77 -31.66 25.27
N ALA A 98 -30.08 -31.49 23.99
CA ALA A 98 -29.60 -32.35 22.91
C ALA A 98 -29.13 -31.50 21.73
N ASP A 99 -28.11 -31.98 21.05
CA ASP A 99 -27.63 -31.43 19.79
C ASP A 99 -28.44 -32.02 18.63
N LEU A 100 -28.77 -31.20 17.64
CA LEU A 100 -29.31 -31.69 16.37
C LEU A 100 -28.16 -32.09 15.47
N VAL A 101 -28.12 -33.35 15.06
CA VAL A 101 -27.03 -33.93 14.28
C VAL A 101 -27.55 -34.49 12.96
N ILE A 102 -26.86 -34.16 11.87
CA ILE A 102 -27.08 -34.77 10.56
C ILE A 102 -25.86 -35.60 10.20
N LYS A 103 -26.08 -36.90 10.00
CA LYS A 103 -25.06 -37.83 9.52
C LYS A 103 -25.30 -38.15 8.05
N MET A 104 -24.23 -38.27 7.27
CA MET A 104 -24.29 -38.76 5.89
C MET A 104 -23.30 -39.91 5.73
N GLY A 105 -23.79 -41.06 5.25
CA GLY A 105 -22.98 -42.30 5.18
C GLY A 105 -22.46 -42.77 6.54
N GLY A 106 -23.24 -42.56 7.61
CA GLY A 106 -22.88 -42.94 8.98
C GLY A 106 -21.90 -42.01 9.70
N THR A 107 -21.42 -40.95 9.04
CA THR A 107 -20.50 -39.96 9.63
C THR A 107 -21.22 -38.64 9.85
N GLU A 108 -21.00 -38.00 11.00
CA GLU A 108 -21.53 -36.67 11.28
C GLU A 108 -20.98 -35.60 10.34
N LYS A 109 -21.87 -34.78 9.78
CA LYS A 109 -21.51 -33.70 8.84
C LYS A 109 -22.08 -32.33 9.23
N PHE A 110 -23.18 -32.28 9.97
CA PHE A 110 -23.75 -31.04 10.49
C PHE A 110 -24.16 -31.21 11.94
N ARG A 111 -23.92 -30.18 12.76
CA ARG A 111 -24.41 -30.10 14.14
C ARG A 111 -24.93 -28.70 14.45
N PHE A 112 -26.13 -28.62 15.01
CA PHE A 112 -26.55 -27.47 15.82
C PHE A 112 -26.47 -27.89 17.28
N SER A 113 -25.51 -27.32 18.00
CA SER A 113 -25.34 -27.63 19.40
C SER A 113 -26.35 -26.86 20.25
N SER A 114 -26.70 -27.44 21.39
CA SER A 114 -27.62 -26.85 22.36
C SER A 114 -27.13 -25.52 22.97
N ASP A 115 -25.85 -25.17 22.77
CA ASP A 115 -25.27 -23.86 23.09
C ASP A 115 -25.54 -22.77 22.04
N GLY A 116 -26.23 -23.11 20.95
CA GLY A 116 -26.53 -22.22 19.83
C GLY A 116 -25.45 -22.19 18.74
N SER A 117 -24.38 -22.96 18.87
CA SER A 117 -23.35 -23.06 17.83
C SER A 117 -23.79 -23.95 16.67
N PHE A 118 -23.36 -23.60 15.46
CA PHE A 118 -23.54 -24.40 14.24
C PHE A 118 -22.18 -24.88 13.74
N ARG A 119 -22.11 -26.14 13.31
CA ARG A 119 -20.87 -26.78 12.84
C ARG A 119 -21.12 -27.53 11.54
N LEU A 120 -20.25 -27.31 10.56
CA LEU A 120 -20.03 -28.24 9.45
C LEU A 120 -18.79 -29.07 9.78
N ILE A 121 -18.95 -30.39 9.82
CA ILE A 121 -17.87 -31.33 10.11
C ILE A 121 -17.46 -31.98 8.81
N ASP A 122 -16.22 -31.77 8.38
CA ASP A 122 -15.69 -32.40 7.17
C ASP A 122 -14.49 -33.34 7.39
N ASP A 123 -14.02 -33.51 8.64
CA ASP A 123 -12.83 -34.32 8.94
C ASP A 123 -12.96 -35.04 10.32
N PRO A 124 -12.46 -36.28 10.49
CA PRO A 124 -12.34 -36.99 11.78
C PRO A 124 -11.69 -36.23 12.96
N ASP A 125 -11.01 -35.11 12.74
CA ASP A 125 -10.24 -34.38 13.77
C ASP A 125 -11.01 -33.23 14.48
N ASN A 126 -12.33 -33.16 14.30
CA ASN A 126 -13.24 -32.39 15.17
C ASN A 126 -12.96 -30.86 15.27
N GLN A 127 -12.47 -30.22 14.20
CA GLN A 127 -12.31 -28.76 14.14
C GLN A 127 -13.49 -28.09 13.40
N PRO A 128 -14.14 -27.05 13.97
CA PRO A 128 -15.29 -26.40 13.35
C PRO A 128 -14.85 -25.48 12.19
N SER A 129 -15.29 -25.76 10.96
CA SER A 129 -15.14 -24.82 9.84
C SER A 129 -16.52 -24.45 9.29
N PHE A 130 -16.77 -23.17 9.02
CA PHE A 130 -18.01 -22.69 8.38
C PHE A 130 -18.01 -22.92 6.85
N PHE A 131 -16.86 -23.32 6.29
CA PHE A 131 -16.67 -23.62 4.88
C PHE A 131 -15.83 -24.89 4.78
N GLY A 132 -16.50 -26.04 4.64
CA GLY A 132 -15.82 -27.33 4.49
C GLY A 132 -14.85 -27.33 3.32
N GLN A 133 -13.59 -27.67 3.60
CA GLN A 133 -12.92 -28.80 2.99
C GLN A 133 -11.63 -29.06 3.77
N GLN A 134 -11.40 -30.34 4.08
CA GLN A 134 -10.17 -31.01 4.52
C GLN A 134 -8.84 -30.36 4.09
N LEU A 135 -8.45 -29.24 4.66
CA LEU A 135 -7.11 -28.66 4.56
C LEU A 135 -6.86 -27.91 5.87
N THR A 136 -5.73 -28.20 6.51
CA THR A 136 -5.27 -27.78 7.85
C THR A 136 -5.16 -26.26 8.13
N ALA A 137 -5.92 -25.41 7.44
CA ALA A 137 -6.07 -23.99 7.75
C ALA A 137 -7.43 -23.47 7.27
N ASP A 138 -8.26 -22.98 8.20
CA ASP A 138 -9.48 -22.23 7.88
C ASP A 138 -9.13 -21.02 6.98
N ILE A 139 -9.72 -20.98 5.78
CA ILE A 139 -9.59 -19.86 4.83
C ILE A 139 -10.19 -18.58 5.42
N PHE A 140 -11.16 -18.76 6.31
CA PHE A 140 -11.86 -17.70 7.03
C PHE A 140 -12.13 -18.17 8.46
N ASN A 141 -11.42 -17.56 9.41
CA ASN A 141 -11.61 -17.82 10.83
C ASN A 141 -12.29 -16.60 11.48
N LEU A 142 -13.42 -16.82 12.17
CA LEU A 142 -13.95 -15.89 13.15
C LEU A 142 -13.77 -16.50 14.52
N SER A 143 -12.93 -15.89 15.36
CA SER A 143 -12.79 -16.32 16.75
C SER A 143 -13.65 -15.48 17.68
N SER A 144 -14.31 -16.13 18.64
CA SER A 144 -14.92 -15.48 19.80
C SER A 144 -13.96 -15.58 20.99
N GLY A 145 -13.70 -14.47 21.69
CA GLY A 145 -12.76 -14.40 22.81
C GLY A 145 -12.46 -12.94 23.20
N THR A 146 -11.42 -12.71 24.00
CA THR A 146 -10.96 -11.34 24.35
C THR A 146 -10.41 -10.57 23.15
N ASP A 147 -10.03 -11.28 22.09
CA ASP A 147 -9.52 -10.75 20.83
C ASP A 147 -10.27 -11.37 19.65
N PRO A 148 -11.50 -10.92 19.36
CA PRO A 148 -12.22 -11.37 18.18
C PRO A 148 -11.45 -10.94 16.93
N GLN A 149 -11.19 -11.90 16.05
CA GLN A 149 -10.43 -11.66 14.83
C GLN A 149 -11.15 -12.23 13.62
N VAL A 150 -10.97 -11.56 12.50
CA VAL A 150 -11.24 -12.10 11.17
C VAL A 150 -9.89 -12.27 10.49
N SER A 151 -9.53 -13.51 10.16
CA SER A 151 -8.26 -13.83 9.52
C SER A 151 -8.47 -14.55 8.19
N PHE A 152 -7.67 -14.14 7.21
CA PHE A 152 -7.46 -14.88 5.97
C PHE A 152 -6.05 -15.46 5.97
N ARG A 153 -5.95 -16.78 5.77
CA ARG A 153 -4.69 -17.54 5.83
C ARG A 153 -4.31 -18.04 4.43
N ASN A 154 -3.01 -18.04 4.12
CA ASN A 154 -2.49 -18.69 2.91
C ASN A 154 -2.00 -20.12 3.23
N ARG A 155 -2.21 -21.05 2.30
CA ARG A 155 -1.95 -22.50 2.37
C ARG A 155 -0.55 -22.87 1.86
N ASP A 156 0.48 -22.10 2.15
CA ASP A 156 1.83 -22.53 1.74
C ASP A 156 2.31 -23.64 2.69
N SER A 157 2.31 -24.86 2.14
CA SER A 157 2.57 -26.14 2.78
C SER A 157 4.03 -26.29 3.24
N PHE A 158 4.35 -25.74 4.42
CA PHE A 158 5.54 -26.12 5.19
C PHE A 158 5.21 -26.19 6.69
N PRO A 159 5.81 -27.14 7.42
CA PRO A 159 5.46 -27.33 8.82
C PRO A 159 5.96 -26.11 9.61
N SER A 160 5.08 -25.52 10.41
CA SER A 160 5.37 -24.67 11.57
C SER A 160 5.22 -23.14 11.54
N ASN A 161 4.83 -22.45 10.46
CA ASN A 161 4.44 -21.03 10.61
C ASN A 161 3.54 -20.50 9.47
N GLY A 162 2.24 -20.81 9.54
CA GLY A 162 1.23 -20.19 8.68
C GLY A 162 0.98 -18.74 9.10
N GLY A 163 1.69 -17.79 8.50
CA GLY A 163 1.43 -16.37 8.69
C GLY A 163 0.08 -15.95 8.07
N ASN A 164 -0.68 -15.11 8.77
CA ASN A 164 -1.89 -14.49 8.20
C ASN A 164 -1.49 -13.52 7.08
N CYS A 165 -2.09 -13.62 5.89
CA CYS A 165 -1.84 -12.67 4.82
C CYS A 165 -2.62 -11.35 5.04
N LEU A 166 -3.76 -11.44 5.72
CA LEU A 166 -4.58 -10.31 6.14
C LEU A 166 -5.18 -10.60 7.52
N TYR A 167 -4.96 -9.67 8.43
CA TYR A 167 -5.37 -9.78 9.83
C TYR A 167 -6.18 -8.57 10.27
N LEU A 168 -7.41 -8.80 10.74
CA LEU A 168 -8.30 -7.80 11.32
C LEU A 168 -8.64 -8.21 12.75
N GLN A 169 -8.21 -7.44 13.75
CA GLN A 169 -8.47 -7.71 15.16
C GLN A 169 -9.22 -6.55 15.80
N GLY A 170 -10.33 -6.85 16.48
CA GLY A 170 -11.00 -5.90 17.36
C GLY A 170 -10.36 -5.98 18.75
N GLY A 171 -9.45 -5.06 19.08
CA GLY A 171 -8.80 -5.06 20.38
C GLY A 171 -9.68 -4.44 21.47
N VAL A 172 -9.79 -5.10 22.62
CA VAL A 172 -10.28 -4.46 23.87
C VAL A 172 -9.23 -4.29 24.95
N ASN A 173 -8.01 -4.83 24.88
CA ASN A 173 -7.01 -4.58 25.93
C ASN A 173 -5.55 -4.80 25.49
N SER A 174 -4.91 -3.78 24.91
CA SER A 174 -3.50 -3.38 25.09
C SER A 174 -3.10 -2.39 23.99
N ALA A 175 -2.09 -1.54 24.26
CA ALA A 175 -1.62 -0.46 23.38
C ALA A 175 -1.17 -0.92 21.97
N ASP A 176 -1.11 -2.24 21.72
CA ASP A 176 -0.71 -2.88 20.47
C ASP A 176 -1.90 -3.49 19.70
N SER A 177 -3.12 -2.95 19.88
CA SER A 177 -4.32 -3.41 19.17
C SER A 177 -4.29 -2.97 17.70
N TYR A 178 -3.75 -3.79 16.82
CA TYR A 178 -3.69 -3.47 15.40
C TYR A 178 -5.05 -3.68 14.71
N VAL A 179 -5.55 -2.63 14.05
CA VAL A 179 -6.85 -2.68 13.34
C VAL A 179 -6.73 -3.48 12.04
N LEU A 180 -5.56 -3.41 11.40
CA LEU A 180 -5.29 -4.06 10.13
C LEU A 180 -3.79 -4.37 10.03
N LYS A 181 -3.45 -5.62 9.71
CA LYS A 181 -2.09 -6.00 9.30
C LYS A 181 -2.08 -6.81 8.02
N CYS A 182 -1.11 -6.51 7.17
CA CYS A 182 -0.68 -7.38 6.10
C CYS A 182 0.75 -7.83 6.38
N THR A 183 0.94 -9.12 6.64
CA THR A 183 2.26 -9.71 6.77
C THR A 183 2.63 -10.38 5.46
N THR A 184 3.91 -10.34 5.09
CA THR A 184 4.39 -11.32 4.13
C THR A 184 5.70 -11.94 4.61
N GLY A 185 5.62 -13.24 4.86
CA GLY A 185 6.76 -14.13 4.96
C GLY A 185 6.34 -15.42 4.29
N ILE A 186 6.35 -15.46 2.96
CA ILE A 186 6.23 -16.73 2.25
C ILE A 186 7.61 -17.39 2.36
N GLY A 187 7.72 -18.43 3.18
CA GLY A 187 8.92 -19.27 3.27
C GLY A 187 10.10 -18.73 4.09
N THR A 188 9.93 -17.66 4.88
CA THR A 188 10.95 -17.19 5.84
C THR A 188 10.43 -17.32 7.28
N ALA A 189 11.27 -17.77 8.21
CA ALA A 189 10.90 -18.08 9.59
C ALA A 189 10.40 -16.87 10.43
N THR A 190 10.45 -15.66 9.86
CA THR A 190 10.05 -14.40 10.50
C THR A 190 9.20 -13.58 9.52
N PRO A 191 7.86 -13.71 9.56
CA PRO A 191 6.96 -12.82 8.83
C PRO A 191 7.27 -11.36 9.17
N VAL A 192 7.42 -10.51 8.16
CA VAL A 192 7.60 -9.07 8.36
C VAL A 192 6.30 -8.37 7.98
N ASP A 193 5.79 -7.53 8.88
CA ASP A 193 4.63 -6.71 8.60
C ASP A 193 4.98 -5.68 7.52
N ARG A 194 4.22 -5.67 6.41
CA ARG A 194 4.43 -4.74 5.29
C ARG A 194 3.53 -3.53 5.34
N PHE A 195 2.32 -3.70 5.87
CA PHE A 195 1.34 -2.64 6.06
C PHE A 195 0.66 -2.85 7.41
N ILE A 196 0.57 -1.80 8.21
CA ILE A 196 -0.02 -1.83 9.55
C ILE A 196 -0.88 -0.59 9.78
N ILE A 197 -1.99 -0.77 10.49
CA ILE A 197 -2.67 0.28 11.25
C ILE A 197 -2.62 -0.08 12.73
N ASN A 198 -1.94 0.72 13.55
CA ASN A 198 -1.79 0.46 15.00
C ASN A 198 -3.05 0.90 15.79
N GLY A 199 -3.03 0.69 17.11
CA GLY A 199 -4.14 1.06 18.00
C GLY A 199 -4.38 2.57 18.14
N LEU A 200 -3.44 3.41 17.70
CA LEU A 200 -3.55 4.87 17.65
C LEU A 200 -4.04 5.38 16.27
N GLY A 201 -4.26 4.47 15.31
CA GLY A 201 -4.65 4.77 13.94
C GLY A 201 -3.50 5.20 13.03
N ASP A 202 -2.25 5.02 13.44
CA ASP A 202 -1.08 5.36 12.63
C ASP A 202 -0.81 4.27 11.60
N VAL A 203 -0.50 4.69 10.37
CA VAL A 203 -0.27 3.79 9.24
C VAL A 203 1.22 3.60 9.01
N GLY A 204 1.70 2.37 9.10
CA GLY A 204 3.08 1.98 8.81
C GLY A 204 3.18 1.19 7.50
N ILE A 205 4.11 1.57 6.63
CA ILE A 205 4.53 0.77 5.47
C ILE A 205 6.01 0.42 5.62
N ALA A 206 6.32 -0.88 5.62
CA ALA A 206 7.67 -1.42 5.92
C ALA A 206 8.24 -0.98 7.28
N THR A 207 7.36 -0.67 8.23
CA THR A 207 7.68 -0.39 9.64
C THR A 207 6.57 -0.96 10.52
N ILE A 208 6.94 -1.45 11.72
CA ILE A 208 5.99 -2.07 12.66
C ILE A 208 5.61 -1.19 13.85
N LEU A 209 6.34 -0.10 14.04
CA LEU A 209 6.13 0.88 15.09
C LEU A 209 6.10 2.27 14.44
N PRO A 210 5.03 2.60 13.68
CA PRO A 210 4.90 3.94 13.14
C PRO A 210 4.91 4.96 14.28
N ASN A 211 5.78 5.97 14.19
CA ASN A 211 5.84 7.08 15.15
C ASN A 211 5.22 8.38 14.60
N GLU A 212 4.64 8.31 13.40
CA GLU A 212 3.92 9.38 12.70
C GLU A 212 2.62 8.84 12.11
N LYS A 213 1.66 9.73 11.79
CA LYS A 213 0.35 9.32 11.25
C LYS A 213 0.44 8.44 10.00
N LEU A 214 1.40 8.72 9.12
CA LEU A 214 1.78 7.87 8.00
C LEU A 214 3.31 7.80 7.96
N GLN A 215 3.87 6.62 8.20
CA GLN A 215 5.30 6.38 8.07
C GLN A 215 5.57 5.33 6.99
N ILE A 216 6.38 5.71 5.99
CA ILE A 216 6.82 4.82 4.92
C ILE A 216 8.34 4.67 5.04
N ASN A 217 8.82 3.49 5.41
CA ASN A 217 10.24 3.18 5.43
C ASN A 217 10.71 2.75 4.03
N GLY A 218 10.82 3.73 3.14
CA GLY A 218 11.16 3.50 1.74
C GLY A 218 10.93 4.75 0.88
N ARG A 219 11.12 4.61 -0.44
CA ARG A 219 10.82 5.69 -1.39
C ARG A 219 9.32 5.79 -1.63
N ILE A 220 8.82 7.01 -1.78
CA ILE A 220 7.44 7.31 -2.18
C ILE A 220 7.48 7.73 -3.66
N ASN A 221 6.69 7.07 -4.50
CA ASN A 221 6.52 7.48 -5.89
C ASN A 221 5.27 8.37 -6.00
N LEU A 222 5.46 9.65 -6.30
CA LEU A 222 4.38 10.59 -6.55
C LEU A 222 4.17 10.70 -8.06
N THR A 223 3.07 10.13 -8.55
CA THR A 223 2.66 10.30 -9.94
C THR A 223 2.35 11.77 -10.19
N GLN A 224 2.77 12.30 -11.34
CA GLN A 224 2.51 13.68 -11.70
C GLN A 224 1.02 13.99 -11.68
N GLN A 225 0.66 15.13 -11.08
CA GLN A 225 -0.70 15.66 -11.04
C GLN A 225 -0.69 17.15 -11.39
N SER A 226 -1.82 17.71 -11.79
CA SER A 226 -1.97 19.16 -11.89
C SER A 226 -1.95 19.80 -10.50
N GLY A 227 -1.61 21.08 -10.44
CA GLY A 227 -1.63 21.88 -9.22
C GLY A 227 -2.88 21.70 -8.37
N SER A 228 -2.70 21.73 -7.06
CA SER A 228 -3.75 21.60 -6.06
C SER A 228 -3.97 22.94 -5.35
N THR A 229 -5.23 23.29 -5.11
CA THR A 229 -5.60 24.44 -4.24
C THR A 229 -6.04 23.99 -2.85
N ASN A 230 -5.83 22.71 -2.52
CA ASN A 230 -6.21 22.17 -1.22
C ASN A 230 -5.07 22.41 -0.22
N ASP A 231 -5.38 23.12 0.86
CA ASP A 231 -4.38 23.48 1.87
C ASP A 231 -3.76 22.25 2.54
N GLY A 232 -2.44 22.28 2.71
CA GLY A 232 -1.63 21.20 3.27
C GLY A 232 -1.27 20.07 2.32
N THR A 233 -1.52 20.21 1.00
CA THR A 233 -1.17 19.16 0.03
C THR A 233 0.28 19.25 -0.44
N LEU A 234 0.91 18.09 -0.69
CA LEU A 234 2.23 17.92 -1.31
C LEU A 234 2.07 17.05 -2.56
N TRP A 235 2.55 17.47 -3.72
CA TRP A 235 2.42 16.72 -4.97
C TRP A 235 3.60 16.94 -5.92
N ASN A 236 3.73 16.02 -6.88
CA ASN A 236 4.65 16.18 -8.02
C ASN A 236 3.87 16.85 -9.16
N ASP A 237 4.21 18.09 -9.49
CA ASP A 237 3.42 18.92 -10.40
C ASP A 237 3.76 18.66 -11.87
N SER A 238 2.74 18.42 -12.68
CA SER A 238 2.83 18.17 -14.13
C SER A 238 3.01 19.43 -14.99
N THR A 239 2.85 20.61 -14.42
CA THR A 239 2.96 21.90 -15.13
C THR A 239 4.25 22.64 -14.78
N GLN A 240 4.69 22.54 -13.53
CA GLN A 240 5.93 23.09 -13.03
C GLN A 240 7.07 22.06 -13.02
N GLU A 241 6.78 20.76 -13.23
CA GLU A 241 7.79 19.68 -13.27
C GLU A 241 8.66 19.65 -11.99
N ALA A 242 8.02 19.85 -10.84
CA ALA A 242 8.68 19.98 -9.54
C ALA A 242 7.82 19.45 -8.39
N LEU A 243 8.44 19.20 -7.24
CA LEU A 243 7.71 18.90 -6.01
C LEU A 243 7.16 20.20 -5.42
N GLN A 244 5.86 20.27 -5.19
CA GLN A 244 5.19 21.47 -4.72
C GLN A 244 4.29 21.21 -3.52
N THR A 245 4.08 22.26 -2.71
CA THR A 245 3.11 22.28 -1.63
C THR A 245 2.15 23.45 -1.79
N PHE A 246 0.91 23.28 -1.32
CA PHE A 246 -0.07 24.37 -1.20
C PHE A 246 -0.31 24.58 0.29
N THR A 247 0.20 25.69 0.82
CA THR A 247 0.10 25.99 2.25
C THR A 247 -0.28 27.45 2.46
N SER A 248 -1.28 27.68 3.31
CA SER A 248 -1.86 28.99 3.60
C SER A 248 -2.30 29.75 2.35
N GLY A 249 -2.86 29.03 1.36
CA GLY A 249 -3.34 29.63 0.11
C GLY A 249 -2.26 29.97 -0.90
N ILE A 250 -1.01 29.53 -0.67
CA ILE A 250 0.14 29.81 -1.54
C ILE A 250 0.71 28.49 -2.05
N GLU A 251 0.86 28.39 -3.36
CA GLU A 251 1.62 27.33 -4.01
C GLU A 251 3.11 27.65 -3.92
N GLN A 252 3.88 26.71 -3.38
CA GLN A 252 5.32 26.85 -3.18
C GLN A 252 6.01 25.67 -3.86
N THR A 253 6.97 25.95 -4.74
CA THR A 253 7.87 24.91 -5.25
C THR A 253 9.01 24.67 -4.27
N LEU A 254 9.31 23.40 -4.03
CA LEU A 254 10.50 23.03 -3.29
C LEU A 254 11.76 23.33 -4.11
N VAL A 255 12.60 24.23 -3.59
CA VAL A 255 13.93 24.54 -4.15
C VAL A 255 14.87 23.36 -3.90
N GLY A 256 15.64 22.99 -4.92
CA GLY A 256 16.57 21.86 -4.83
C GLY A 256 17.93 22.16 -5.44
N VAL A 257 19.00 21.69 -4.78
CA VAL A 257 20.37 21.68 -5.32
C VAL A 257 20.52 20.46 -6.24
N ILE A 258 20.93 20.69 -7.48
CA ILE A 258 21.13 19.63 -8.48
C ILE A 258 22.60 19.32 -8.73
N PHE A 259 23.52 20.18 -8.30
CA PHE A 259 24.96 19.96 -8.37
C PHE A 259 25.70 20.62 -7.21
N THR A 260 26.73 19.97 -6.70
CA THR A 260 27.68 20.54 -5.72
C THR A 260 29.10 20.08 -6.07
N GLN A 261 30.00 21.04 -6.25
CA GLN A 261 31.41 20.79 -6.54
C GLN A 261 32.12 20.16 -5.32
N THR A 262 32.97 19.17 -5.57
CA THR A 262 33.74 18.45 -4.56
C THR A 262 35.26 18.57 -4.73
N ALA A 263 35.71 19.19 -5.83
CA ALA A 263 37.12 19.45 -6.07
C ALA A 263 37.32 20.81 -6.72
N ASP A 264 38.43 21.47 -6.41
CA ASP A 264 38.82 22.73 -7.01
C ASP A 264 38.98 22.60 -8.53
N GLN A 265 38.67 23.69 -9.24
CA GLN A 265 38.92 23.82 -10.67
C GLN A 265 39.73 25.08 -10.92
N THR A 266 40.92 24.93 -11.49
CA THR A 266 41.84 26.05 -11.74
C THR A 266 42.04 26.25 -13.24
N ILE A 267 41.89 27.50 -13.67
CA ILE A 267 42.21 27.96 -15.02
C ILE A 267 43.39 28.93 -14.90
N ALA A 268 44.55 28.50 -15.37
CA ALA A 268 45.81 29.24 -15.26
C ALA A 268 46.62 29.17 -16.56
N ASP A 269 47.36 30.24 -16.85
CA ASP A 269 48.34 30.30 -17.96
C ASP A 269 47.80 29.79 -19.31
N THR A 270 46.55 30.15 -19.64
CA THR A 270 45.89 29.66 -20.86
C THR A 270 44.91 30.69 -21.43
N VAL A 271 44.80 30.71 -22.75
CA VAL A 271 43.74 31.41 -23.50
C VAL A 271 42.65 30.44 -23.97
N THR A 272 42.66 29.21 -23.48
CA THR A 272 41.65 28.21 -23.83
C THR A 272 40.43 28.40 -22.93
N GLU A 273 39.27 28.60 -23.53
CA GLU A 273 37.99 28.64 -22.82
C GLU A 273 37.79 27.34 -22.04
N THR A 274 37.63 27.47 -20.72
CA THR A 274 37.61 26.34 -19.79
C THR A 274 36.48 26.51 -18.79
N THR A 275 35.83 25.41 -18.41
CA THR A 275 34.80 25.39 -17.36
C THR A 275 35.35 25.84 -16.01
N LEU A 276 34.56 26.64 -15.29
CA LEU A 276 34.77 26.99 -13.89
C LEU A 276 34.27 25.89 -12.94
N PHE A 277 33.58 24.86 -13.42
CA PHE A 277 33.14 23.76 -12.58
C PHE A 277 34.22 22.68 -12.45
N GLY A 278 34.50 22.30 -11.21
CA GLY A 278 35.25 21.08 -10.90
C GLY A 278 34.38 19.84 -10.93
N THR A 279 34.97 18.69 -10.58
CA THR A 279 34.18 17.48 -10.34
C THR A 279 33.24 17.69 -9.16
N GLY A 280 32.05 17.08 -9.19
CA GLY A 280 31.06 17.23 -8.13
C GLY A 280 30.08 16.07 -8.02
N VAL A 281 29.16 16.19 -7.06
CA VAL A 281 28.01 15.30 -6.86
C VAL A 281 26.77 15.95 -7.48
N GLY A 282 25.96 15.15 -8.17
CA GLY A 282 24.78 15.64 -8.87
C GLY A 282 25.00 15.71 -10.37
N THR A 283 24.32 16.64 -11.05
CA THR A 283 24.36 16.79 -12.51
C THR A 283 24.33 18.26 -12.91
N LEU A 284 25.18 18.62 -13.87
CA LEU A 284 25.04 19.87 -14.64
C LEU A 284 24.21 19.66 -15.91
N THR A 285 23.89 18.42 -16.27
CA THR A 285 23.03 18.10 -17.42
C THR A 285 21.57 18.11 -17.00
N LEU A 286 20.82 19.05 -17.58
CA LEU A 286 19.37 19.13 -17.45
C LEU A 286 18.72 18.20 -18.50
N PRO A 287 17.75 17.36 -18.11
CA PRO A 287 17.06 16.49 -19.05
C PRO A 287 16.15 17.27 -20.01
N ALA A 288 15.70 16.59 -21.07
CA ALA A 288 14.66 17.10 -21.96
C ALA A 288 13.38 17.46 -21.17
N ASN A 289 12.69 18.53 -21.59
CA ASN A 289 11.48 19.04 -20.95
C ASN A 289 11.65 19.47 -19.49
N PHE A 290 12.89 19.65 -19.01
CA PHE A 290 13.15 20.22 -17.70
C PHE A 290 12.59 21.64 -17.56
N TRP A 291 12.71 22.44 -18.62
CA TRP A 291 12.29 23.83 -18.60
C TRP A 291 10.77 23.95 -18.69
N THR A 292 10.19 24.65 -17.73
CA THR A 292 8.82 25.17 -17.76
C THR A 292 8.88 26.70 -17.75
N VAL A 293 7.85 27.38 -18.24
CA VAL A 293 7.84 28.85 -18.27
C VAL A 293 7.91 29.39 -16.84
N GLY A 294 8.84 30.31 -16.59
CA GLY A 294 9.10 30.88 -15.28
C GLY A 294 10.15 30.11 -14.47
N LYS A 295 10.49 28.86 -14.84
CA LYS A 295 11.53 28.08 -14.16
C LYS A 295 12.87 28.82 -14.19
N THR A 296 13.47 28.99 -13.03
CA THR A 296 14.69 29.74 -12.79
C THR A 296 15.71 28.85 -12.12
N ILE A 297 16.92 28.83 -12.66
CA ILE A 297 18.07 28.20 -12.03
C ILE A 297 19.06 29.26 -11.58
N ARG A 298 19.73 28.97 -10.48
CA ARG A 298 20.81 29.79 -9.92
C ARG A 298 22.08 28.96 -9.86
N LEU A 299 23.14 29.49 -10.42
CA LEU A 299 24.49 28.93 -10.30
C LEU A 299 25.30 29.92 -9.48
N GLU A 300 25.97 29.45 -8.44
CA GLU A 300 26.91 30.26 -7.67
C GLU A 300 28.27 29.57 -7.64
N ILE A 301 29.33 30.33 -7.91
CA ILE A 301 30.71 29.86 -7.90
C ILE A 301 31.55 30.87 -7.12
N HIS A 302 32.36 30.36 -6.20
CA HIS A 302 33.21 31.15 -5.31
C HIS A 302 34.63 30.60 -5.35
N GLY A 303 35.63 31.46 -5.20
CA GLY A 303 36.99 30.98 -5.00
C GLY A 303 38.06 32.06 -4.97
N GLU A 304 39.21 31.73 -5.54
CA GLU A 304 40.44 32.53 -5.49
C GLU A 304 40.83 33.02 -6.89
N PHE A 305 41.27 34.27 -6.99
CA PHE A 305 41.58 34.99 -8.22
C PHE A 305 42.92 35.73 -8.09
N ALA A 306 43.78 35.65 -9.09
CA ALA A 306 45.06 36.36 -9.14
C ALA A 306 45.41 36.73 -10.58
N ASP A 307 46.14 37.83 -10.76
CA ASP A 307 46.41 38.38 -12.09
C ASP A 307 47.79 39.03 -12.27
N THR A 308 48.10 39.44 -13.51
CA THR A 308 49.38 40.07 -13.91
C THR A 308 49.40 41.61 -13.92
N GLY A 309 48.43 42.28 -13.30
CA GLY A 309 48.34 43.74 -13.34
C GLY A 309 47.60 44.25 -14.57
N ASN A 310 46.28 44.10 -14.55
CA ASN A 310 45.31 44.54 -15.57
C ASN A 310 45.19 43.70 -16.86
N PRO A 311 45.06 42.35 -16.79
CA PRO A 311 44.73 41.57 -17.97
C PRO A 311 43.29 41.81 -18.45
N THR A 312 42.93 41.21 -19.58
CA THR A 312 41.53 41.08 -20.00
C THR A 312 41.04 39.64 -19.78
N ALA A 313 39.75 39.46 -19.53
CA ALA A 313 39.10 38.16 -19.44
C ALA A 313 37.63 38.22 -19.86
N ASP A 314 37.07 37.06 -20.17
CA ASP A 314 35.67 36.91 -20.57
C ASP A 314 35.04 35.76 -19.77
N ILE A 315 33.76 35.92 -19.43
CA ILE A 315 32.92 34.91 -18.77
C ILE A 315 31.74 34.60 -19.70
N HIS A 316 31.50 33.31 -19.94
CA HIS A 316 30.36 32.87 -20.72
C HIS A 316 29.52 31.85 -19.94
N VAL A 317 28.23 31.79 -20.28
CA VAL A 317 27.29 30.81 -19.73
C VAL A 317 26.74 29.99 -20.89
N PHE A 318 26.68 28.67 -20.73
CA PHE A 318 26.21 27.75 -21.76
C PHE A 318 25.05 26.88 -21.31
N TYR A 319 24.26 26.46 -22.30
CA TYR A 319 23.34 25.34 -22.24
C TYR A 319 23.57 24.43 -23.45
N GLY A 320 24.12 23.25 -23.19
CA GLY A 320 24.65 22.39 -24.25
C GLY A 320 25.75 23.12 -25.02
N ALA A 321 25.62 23.21 -26.34
CA ALA A 321 26.53 23.97 -27.20
C ALA A 321 26.12 25.44 -27.38
N THR A 322 24.96 25.87 -26.85
CA THR A 322 24.45 27.22 -27.04
C THR A 322 24.99 28.14 -25.97
N LYS A 323 25.68 29.22 -26.37
CA LYS A 323 26.08 30.31 -25.47
C LYS A 323 24.85 31.13 -25.09
N LEU A 324 24.49 31.13 -23.82
CA LEU A 324 23.34 31.84 -23.25
C LEU A 324 23.64 33.31 -22.98
N SER A 325 24.85 33.60 -22.50
CA SER A 325 25.31 34.94 -22.19
C SER A 325 26.81 35.04 -22.45
N ASP A 326 27.24 36.24 -22.85
CA ASP A 326 28.60 36.57 -23.23
C ASP A 326 28.96 37.93 -22.62
N SER A 327 29.95 37.96 -21.74
CA SER A 327 30.37 39.22 -21.13
C SER A 327 31.10 40.16 -22.09
N SER A 328 31.57 39.64 -23.24
CA SER A 328 32.66 40.22 -24.04
C SER A 328 33.96 40.38 -23.23
N PRO A 329 35.09 40.73 -23.88
CA PRO A 329 36.32 40.99 -23.15
C PRO A 329 36.22 42.18 -22.20
N ILE A 330 36.54 41.92 -20.93
CA ILE A 330 36.54 42.90 -19.85
C ILE A 330 37.97 43.20 -19.45
N ALA A 331 38.31 44.48 -19.26
CA ALA A 331 39.58 44.88 -18.66
C ALA A 331 39.49 44.77 -17.14
N LEU A 332 40.43 44.05 -16.54
CA LEU A 332 40.45 43.80 -15.10
C LEU A 332 41.31 44.82 -14.36
N SER A 333 41.00 45.04 -13.09
CA SER A 333 41.82 45.81 -12.16
C SER A 333 42.96 44.93 -11.66
N GLY A 334 44.19 45.41 -11.79
CA GLY A 334 45.38 44.67 -11.38
C GLY A 334 45.41 44.36 -9.89
N LEU A 335 45.77 43.12 -9.56
CA LEU A 335 45.77 42.61 -8.21
C LEU A 335 47.17 42.65 -7.59
N SER A 336 47.22 42.82 -6.27
CA SER A 336 48.47 42.84 -5.50
C SER A 336 48.79 41.51 -4.82
N ALA A 337 47.81 40.61 -4.73
CA ALA A 337 47.88 39.28 -4.14
C ALA A 337 46.80 38.36 -4.77
N THR A 338 46.60 37.18 -4.19
CA THR A 338 45.45 36.32 -4.48
C THR A 338 44.24 36.80 -3.69
N GLU A 339 43.13 37.03 -4.37
CA GLU A 339 41.92 37.66 -3.83
C GLU A 339 40.69 36.76 -3.98
N GLY A 340 39.64 37.07 -3.23
CA GLY A 340 38.35 36.38 -3.34
C GLY A 340 37.56 36.81 -4.57
N TRP A 341 36.81 35.88 -5.15
CA TRP A 341 35.82 36.19 -6.19
C TRP A 341 34.55 35.35 -6.02
N GLU A 342 33.44 35.88 -6.51
CA GLU A 342 32.17 35.17 -6.63
C GLU A 342 31.48 35.50 -7.96
N THR A 343 30.71 34.55 -8.48
CA THR A 343 29.73 34.82 -9.53
C THR A 343 28.39 34.21 -9.17
N ARG A 344 27.32 34.94 -9.48
CA ARG A 344 25.95 34.46 -9.49
C ARG A 344 25.42 34.56 -10.91
N VAL A 345 24.95 33.43 -11.43
CA VAL A 345 24.25 33.35 -12.71
C VAL A 345 22.79 32.99 -12.46
N LEU A 346 21.88 33.81 -13.00
CA LEU A 346 20.45 33.53 -12.99
C LEU A 346 19.97 33.28 -14.41
N ILE A 347 19.29 32.16 -14.63
CA ILE A 347 18.70 31.81 -15.92
C ILE A 347 17.22 31.53 -15.71
N THR A 348 16.35 32.33 -16.32
CA THR A 348 14.89 32.16 -16.26
C THR A 348 14.32 31.80 -17.62
N CYS A 349 13.58 30.69 -17.69
CA CYS A 349 12.83 30.30 -18.87
C CYS A 349 11.66 31.25 -19.14
N ARG A 350 11.60 31.79 -20.36
CA ARG A 350 10.54 32.68 -20.85
C ARG A 350 9.56 31.96 -21.78
N SER A 351 10.02 30.97 -22.53
CA SER A 351 9.17 30.14 -23.40
C SER A 351 9.78 28.75 -23.61
N VAL A 352 8.95 27.77 -23.94
CA VAL A 352 9.34 26.35 -24.13
C VAL A 352 9.05 25.87 -25.55
N GLY A 353 9.53 24.67 -25.89
CA GLY A 353 9.55 24.10 -27.23
C GLY A 353 10.96 24.06 -27.85
N ALA A 354 11.03 23.63 -29.11
CA ALA A 354 12.28 23.54 -29.89
C ALA A 354 12.93 24.90 -30.15
N THR A 355 12.16 25.98 -30.03
CA THR A 355 12.61 27.37 -30.12
C THR A 355 12.25 28.13 -28.83
N GLY A 356 12.35 27.45 -27.68
CA GLY A 356 12.16 28.07 -26.38
C GLY A 356 13.20 29.17 -26.12
N THR A 357 12.98 29.98 -25.10
CA THR A 357 13.85 31.11 -24.80
C THR A 357 14.14 31.21 -23.32
N VAL A 358 15.38 31.50 -22.96
CA VAL A 358 15.81 31.79 -21.59
C VAL A 358 16.44 33.17 -21.51
N GLU A 359 16.23 33.87 -20.39
CA GLU A 359 16.93 35.11 -20.09
C GLU A 359 18.01 34.84 -19.05
N THR A 360 19.24 35.26 -19.34
CA THR A 360 20.41 34.98 -18.50
C THR A 360 21.06 36.26 -18.01
N HIS A 361 21.30 36.35 -16.71
CA HIS A 361 22.02 37.44 -16.04
C HIS A 361 23.28 36.87 -15.39
N ILE A 362 24.39 37.60 -15.49
CA ILE A 362 25.64 37.29 -14.81
C ILE A 362 25.97 38.47 -13.90
N ASP A 363 26.17 38.16 -12.62
CA ASP A 363 26.74 39.04 -11.63
C ASP A 363 28.08 38.42 -11.23
N TRP A 364 29.19 39.10 -11.49
CA TRP A 364 30.52 38.65 -11.14
C TRP A 364 31.25 39.73 -10.37
N GLU A 365 31.83 39.35 -9.24
CA GLU A 365 32.50 40.23 -8.32
C GLU A 365 33.84 39.64 -7.91
N TYR A 366 34.85 40.51 -7.76
CA TYR A 366 36.13 40.13 -7.17
C TYR A 366 36.70 41.27 -6.33
N GLU A 367 37.45 40.89 -5.30
CA GLU A 367 38.19 41.82 -4.47
C GLU A 367 39.45 42.28 -5.21
N THR A 368 39.81 43.56 -5.08
CA THR A 368 41.02 44.13 -5.70
C THR A 368 42.22 44.16 -4.76
N THR A 369 42.00 43.99 -3.46
CA THR A 369 43.03 44.02 -2.43
C THR A 369 42.56 43.28 -1.18
N THR A 370 43.39 42.38 -0.67
CA THR A 370 43.05 41.51 0.46
C THR A 370 42.59 42.31 1.69
N GLY A 371 41.41 41.99 2.21
CA GLY A 371 40.85 42.63 3.40
C GLY A 371 40.37 44.07 3.19
N SER A 372 40.20 44.50 1.94
CA SER A 372 39.62 45.78 1.55
C SER A 372 38.10 45.65 1.35
N SER A 373 37.38 46.78 1.40
CA SER A 373 35.98 46.85 0.96
C SER A 373 35.84 47.22 -0.52
N LEU A 374 36.95 47.20 -1.28
CA LEU A 374 36.99 47.55 -2.70
C LEU A 374 36.73 46.31 -3.55
N ILE A 375 35.52 46.25 -4.08
CA ILE A 375 35.06 45.24 -5.03
C ILE A 375 34.96 45.84 -6.42
N GLU A 376 35.37 45.07 -7.42
CA GLU A 376 35.02 45.33 -8.82
C GLU A 376 33.87 44.41 -9.19
N ARG A 377 32.91 44.96 -9.92
CA ARG A 377 31.70 44.24 -10.28
C ARG A 377 31.42 44.35 -11.77
N LEU A 378 31.10 43.21 -12.35
CA LEU A 378 30.61 43.06 -13.70
C LEU A 378 29.16 42.59 -13.64
N ASP A 379 28.26 43.44 -14.10
CA ASP A 379 26.88 43.07 -14.41
C ASP A 379 26.73 42.86 -15.92
N VAL A 380 26.53 41.63 -16.37
CA VAL A 380 26.14 41.36 -17.77
C VAL A 380 24.61 41.39 -17.84
N ALA A 381 24.09 42.39 -18.55
CA ALA A 381 22.65 42.60 -18.69
C ALA A 381 21.94 41.36 -19.26
N GLY A 382 20.69 41.17 -18.82
CA GLY A 382 19.81 40.10 -19.25
C GLY A 382 19.79 39.90 -20.77
N THR A 383 20.32 38.76 -21.22
CA THR A 383 20.30 38.39 -22.63
C THR A 383 19.26 37.30 -22.86
N LEU A 384 18.33 37.53 -23.79
CA LEU A 384 17.33 36.55 -24.20
C LEU A 384 17.90 35.66 -25.31
N THR A 385 18.07 34.38 -25.02
CA THR A 385 18.69 33.42 -25.93
C THR A 385 17.73 32.28 -26.25
N THR A 386 17.71 31.85 -27.52
CA THR A 386 16.90 30.72 -27.98
C THR A 386 17.61 29.40 -27.69
N ILE A 387 16.89 28.45 -27.10
CA ILE A 387 17.34 27.09 -26.82
C ILE A 387 16.26 26.06 -27.20
N ASP A 388 16.67 24.82 -27.47
CA ASP A 388 15.75 23.69 -27.56
C ASP A 388 15.50 23.13 -26.16
N THR A 389 14.31 23.42 -25.60
CA THR A 389 13.91 22.92 -24.27
C THR A 389 13.35 21.49 -24.31
N THR A 390 13.12 20.93 -25.49
CA THR A 390 12.68 19.54 -25.69
C THR A 390 13.84 18.55 -25.78
N ALA A 391 15.08 19.07 -25.75
CA ALA A 391 16.32 18.31 -25.71
C ALA A 391 17.01 18.47 -24.35
N SER A 392 17.91 17.54 -24.01
CA SER A 392 18.80 17.69 -22.85
C SER A 392 19.95 18.64 -23.14
N GLY A 393 20.41 19.38 -22.13
CA GLY A 393 21.55 20.29 -22.26
C GLY A 393 22.34 20.43 -20.97
N ALA A 394 23.66 20.49 -21.10
CA ALA A 394 24.58 20.71 -19.97
C ALA A 394 24.73 22.20 -19.67
N LEU A 395 24.58 22.58 -18.41
CA LEU A 395 24.95 23.90 -17.92
C LEU A 395 26.46 24.00 -17.81
N ASP A 396 27.00 25.15 -18.20
CA ASP A 396 28.39 25.47 -17.95
C ASP A 396 28.56 26.97 -17.72
N VAL A 397 29.56 27.32 -16.91
CA VAL A 397 30.08 28.68 -16.79
C VAL A 397 31.56 28.58 -17.09
N THR A 398 32.00 29.25 -18.14
CA THR A 398 33.38 29.18 -18.60
C THR A 398 34.09 30.51 -18.40
N PHE A 399 35.41 30.44 -18.34
CA PHE A 399 36.28 31.60 -18.24
C PHE A 399 37.41 31.46 -19.26
N ILE A 400 37.83 32.59 -19.81
CA ILE A 400 38.97 32.69 -20.73
C ILE A 400 39.80 33.93 -20.40
N TRP A 401 41.13 33.75 -20.30
CA TRP A 401 42.05 34.87 -20.24
C TRP A 401 42.34 35.41 -21.63
N GLY A 402 42.45 36.73 -21.78
CA GLY A 402 42.88 37.36 -23.03
C GLY A 402 44.36 37.17 -23.33
N THR A 403 45.16 36.77 -22.34
CA THR A 403 46.58 36.40 -22.52
C THR A 403 46.98 35.32 -21.52
N ALA A 404 47.67 34.28 -22.00
CA ALA A 404 48.28 33.26 -21.15
C ALA A 404 49.45 33.87 -20.38
N ALA A 405 49.36 33.86 -19.05
CA ALA A 405 50.45 34.24 -18.18
C ALA A 405 50.39 33.44 -16.87
N ALA A 406 51.56 33.07 -16.33
CA ALA A 406 51.67 32.22 -15.14
C ALA A 406 51.07 32.81 -13.86
N ALA A 407 50.93 34.14 -13.76
CA ALA A 407 50.29 34.79 -12.60
C ALA A 407 48.77 34.94 -12.76
N ASN A 408 48.23 34.73 -13.96
CA ASN A 408 46.79 34.73 -14.20
C ASN A 408 46.21 33.38 -13.78
N THR A 409 45.51 33.37 -12.65
CA THR A 409 44.88 32.18 -12.10
C THR A 409 43.48 32.49 -11.57
N ILE A 410 42.49 31.73 -12.01
CA ILE A 410 41.17 31.70 -11.38
C ILE A 410 40.91 30.27 -10.90
N THR A 411 40.59 30.12 -9.62
CA THR A 411 40.28 28.83 -9.01
C THR A 411 38.91 28.88 -8.40
N SER A 412 38.01 28.02 -8.86
CA SER A 412 36.73 27.75 -8.20
C SER A 412 36.95 26.80 -7.05
N LYS A 413 36.56 27.19 -5.84
CA LYS A 413 36.66 26.40 -4.60
C LYS A 413 35.32 25.79 -4.22
N ILE A 414 34.24 26.55 -4.41
CA ILE A 414 32.88 26.16 -4.07
C ILE A 414 32.01 26.49 -5.28
N ALA A 415 31.21 25.53 -5.72
CA ALA A 415 30.22 25.77 -6.77
C ALA A 415 28.98 24.92 -6.53
N PHE A 416 27.80 25.48 -6.76
CA PHE A 416 26.54 24.74 -6.69
C PHE A 416 25.50 25.30 -7.67
N VAL A 417 24.54 24.45 -8.02
CA VAL A 417 23.41 24.80 -8.89
C VAL A 417 22.10 24.46 -8.22
N GLU A 418 21.19 25.42 -8.15
CA GLU A 418 19.86 25.30 -7.58
C GLU A 418 18.77 25.54 -8.63
N VAL A 419 17.65 24.83 -8.45
CA VAL A 419 16.40 25.06 -9.20
C VAL A 419 15.43 25.74 -8.24
N LEU A 420 15.05 26.98 -8.56
CA LEU A 420 14.30 27.84 -7.64
C LEU A 420 12.78 27.63 -7.71
N ASN A 421 12.26 26.99 -8.76
CA ASN A 421 10.82 26.78 -8.94
C ASN A 421 10.43 25.70 -9.96
#